data_AF-A0ABD1CV64-F1
#
_entry.id   AF-A0ABD1CV64-F1
#
_cell.length_a   1.000
_cell.length_b   1.000
_cell.length_c   1.000
_cell.angle_alpha   90.00
_cell.angle_beta   90.00
_cell.angle_gamma   90.00
#
_symmetry.space_group_name_H-M   'P 1'
#
loop_
_entity.id
_entity.type
_entity.pdbx_description
1 polymer ?
#
loop_
_entity_poly.entity_id
_entity_poly.type
_entity_poly.pdbx_seq_one_letter_code
_entity_poly.pdbx_strand_id
1 'polypeptide(L)'
;MIGAGIVSEFGFRGVPCLVRNRRQGNPTRSEDLHSVRYKTVEGAYSECWRLLQLSSRQIWQPCAPCENHCCATLLRLWNDADSTIRTPICPRFFHSKLESSKFLADADCCANRMLELVPPKDKCRRTDGYYLCFNASGILQHDRKYFLPATELQQQRSVSECADFLQINSDDEWAQIFHRGLVSDPRGRCLVRCVLVRQQLYSEVLGVNERRVFVQSGNLRDEEHFRRGVRQCVQRLEGTCSDRCTLAARIAAECLGQKLWSDIERAVKVQVPVQSTMKLLLLVIAQIFRAIVAEDRHVVVYKSPAEVYSECRQYLGYHGQRPLYYPPEPCENYCGAVLSRLWDFSRGTLEMIRGTRYFNYSVPAEEYLGRCEQCIQRVRDTVPLWDQCRRVDAHYECYAQNASVNFDRMYYFLKTPLQHQRVARDCVDILQVKDCQLGEIVREGLLARPEGRCLVRCFLIREKLYSEAIGVDWFRAVMESNQARDHREVRERARSCVARLQREFSDRCTLAARIGAECFGEGFWKVIEGSFKGVTSY
;
A
#
# COMPACT_ATOMS: atom_id res chain seq x y z
N MET A 1 -34.22 38.08 -61.32
CA MET A 1 -34.09 37.39 -62.62
C MET A 1 -33.23 36.16 -62.39
N ILE A 2 -33.81 34.98 -62.69
CA ILE A 2 -33.21 33.62 -62.75
C ILE A 2 -32.63 33.11 -61.42
N GLY A 3 -33.08 32.01 -60.79
CA GLY A 3 -34.01 30.94 -61.20
C GLY A 3 -33.41 29.57 -60.83
N ALA A 4 -34.24 28.74 -60.15
CA ALA A 4 -34.08 27.31 -59.80
C ALA A 4 -33.03 26.95 -58.72
N GLY A 5 -33.29 26.18 -57.66
CA GLY A 5 -34.38 25.24 -57.37
C GLY A 5 -33.97 23.80 -57.73
N ILE A 6 -33.68 22.96 -56.72
CA ILE A 6 -34.13 21.55 -56.55
C ILE A 6 -33.51 20.95 -55.26
N VAL A 7 -34.35 20.18 -54.59
CA VAL A 7 -34.22 19.46 -53.32
C VAL A 7 -33.67 18.04 -53.56
N SER A 8 -32.80 17.50 -52.70
CA SER A 8 -33.01 16.24 -51.94
C SER A 8 -31.75 15.61 -51.29
N GLU A 9 -31.89 15.34 -49.99
CA GLU A 9 -31.60 14.09 -49.24
C GLU A 9 -30.18 13.50 -48.96
N PHE A 10 -29.98 13.29 -47.65
CA PHE A 10 -29.24 12.25 -46.91
C PHE A 10 -27.72 12.10 -47.01
N GLY A 11 -27.05 12.20 -45.84
CA GLY A 11 -25.73 11.61 -45.63
C GLY A 11 -24.95 12.14 -44.42
N PHE A 12 -25.32 11.71 -43.20
CA PHE A 12 -24.46 11.82 -42.01
C PHE A 12 -23.13 11.08 -42.25
N ARG A 13 -21.99 11.78 -42.28
CA ARG A 13 -20.66 11.19 -42.10
C ARG A 13 -19.70 12.13 -41.36
N GLY A 14 -19.39 11.73 -40.13
CA GLY A 14 -18.04 11.61 -39.58
C GLY A 14 -17.16 12.86 -39.55
N VAL A 15 -17.19 13.58 -38.43
CA VAL A 15 -16.09 14.47 -38.03
C VAL A 15 -14.93 13.58 -37.53
N PRO A 16 -13.69 13.72 -38.03
CA PRO A 16 -12.56 12.92 -37.58
C PRO A 16 -12.08 13.38 -36.21
N CYS A 17 -12.00 12.45 -35.25
CA CYS A 17 -11.32 12.65 -33.98
C CYS A 17 -9.84 12.94 -34.21
N LEU A 18 -9.43 14.18 -33.92
CA LEU A 18 -8.05 14.63 -33.89
C LEU A 18 -7.22 13.80 -32.91
N VAL A 19 -6.24 13.08 -33.47
CA VAL A 19 -5.15 12.42 -32.75
C VAL A 19 -4.35 13.47 -32.00
N ARG A 20 -4.41 13.47 -30.66
CA ARG A 20 -3.57 14.33 -29.81
C ARG A 20 -2.31 13.58 -29.39
N ASN A 21 -1.18 14.20 -29.71
CA ASN A 21 0.19 13.71 -29.52
C ASN A 21 0.50 13.15 -28.12
N ARG A 22 1.09 11.94 -28.10
CA ARG A 22 1.82 11.36 -26.97
C ARG A 22 3.00 12.26 -26.58
N ARG A 23 2.95 12.89 -25.40
CA ARG A 23 4.17 13.31 -24.69
C ARG A 23 4.57 12.20 -23.74
N GLN A 24 5.79 11.69 -23.94
CA GLN A 24 6.49 10.79 -23.02
C GLN A 24 6.73 11.54 -21.70
N GLY A 25 6.00 11.15 -20.66
CA GLY A 25 6.21 11.57 -19.27
C GLY A 25 6.74 10.38 -18.47
N ASN A 26 7.83 10.62 -17.74
CA ASN A 26 8.56 9.67 -16.90
C ASN A 26 7.64 8.86 -15.95
N PRO A 27 7.69 7.51 -15.92
CA PRO A 27 6.76 6.69 -15.14
C PRO A 27 7.35 6.31 -13.77
N THR A 28 7.41 7.25 -12.82
CA THR A 28 7.80 6.93 -11.44
C THR A 28 7.02 7.76 -10.41
N ARG A 29 5.69 7.59 -10.29
CA ARG A 29 4.94 8.12 -9.12
C ARG A 29 3.50 7.63 -8.92
N SER A 30 3.24 6.32 -8.86
CA SER A 30 1.90 5.83 -8.47
C SER A 30 1.90 4.37 -7.98
N GLU A 31 2.53 4.06 -6.83
CA GLU A 31 2.54 2.66 -6.32
C GLU A 31 1.75 2.41 -5.02
N ASP A 32 1.36 3.42 -4.23
CA ASP A 32 0.93 3.19 -2.83
C ASP A 32 -0.60 3.22 -2.55
N LEU A 33 -1.47 3.09 -3.56
CA LEU A 33 -2.92 3.38 -3.43
C LEU A 33 -3.87 2.18 -3.30
N HIS A 34 -3.35 0.96 -3.24
CA HIS A 34 -4.11 -0.25 -3.57
C HIS A 34 -3.80 -1.36 -2.57
N SER A 35 -4.61 -2.43 -2.45
CA SER A 35 -4.39 -3.58 -1.51
C SER A 35 -3.14 -4.42 -1.84
N VAL A 36 -2.31 -3.87 -2.71
CA VAL A 36 -1.08 -4.37 -3.26
C VAL A 36 -0.02 -4.31 -2.19
N ARG A 37 0.53 -5.49 -1.88
CA ARG A 37 1.64 -5.60 -0.97
C ARG A 37 2.94 -5.66 -1.74
N TYR A 38 3.92 -4.93 -1.24
CA TYR A 38 5.30 -5.06 -1.67
C TYR A 38 6.13 -5.57 -0.52
N LYS A 39 7.18 -6.32 -0.86
CA LYS A 39 8.17 -6.75 0.12
C LYS A 39 9.54 -6.83 -0.53
N THR A 40 10.56 -6.39 0.22
CA THR A 40 11.96 -6.59 -0.16
C THR A 40 12.41 -7.96 0.34
N VAL A 41 13.45 -8.51 -0.27
CA VAL A 41 14.03 -9.78 0.19
C VAL A 41 14.61 -9.61 1.59
N GLU A 42 15.29 -8.49 1.85
CA GLU A 42 15.79 -8.14 3.19
C GLU A 42 14.66 -8.12 4.22
N GLY A 43 13.55 -7.43 3.94
CA GLY A 43 12.42 -7.37 4.85
C GLY A 43 11.76 -8.74 5.09
N ALA A 44 11.76 -9.63 4.09
CA ALA A 44 11.31 -11.01 4.26
C ALA A 44 12.25 -11.82 5.17
N TYR A 45 13.57 -11.67 5.02
CA TYR A 45 14.54 -12.33 5.91
C TYR A 45 14.42 -11.83 7.35
N SER A 46 14.33 -10.52 7.57
CA SER A 46 14.14 -9.96 8.91
C SER A 46 12.87 -10.47 9.59
N GLU A 47 11.76 -10.56 8.86
CA GLU A 47 10.53 -11.14 9.40
C GLU A 47 10.67 -12.63 9.70
N CYS A 48 11.39 -13.37 8.85
CA CYS A 48 11.66 -14.79 9.05
C CYS A 48 12.55 -15.08 10.25
N TRP A 49 13.61 -14.30 10.47
CA TRP A 49 14.46 -14.43 11.64
C TRP A 49 13.65 -14.31 12.94
N ARG A 50 12.68 -13.39 12.96
CA ARG A 50 11.75 -13.24 14.08
C ARG A 50 10.82 -14.45 14.23
N LEU A 51 10.23 -14.93 13.14
CA LEU A 51 9.30 -16.08 13.16
C LEU A 51 10.01 -17.37 13.59
N LEU A 52 11.26 -17.53 13.20
CA LEU A 52 12.11 -18.68 13.54
C LEU A 52 12.87 -18.49 14.87
N GLN A 53 12.71 -17.34 15.53
CA GLN A 53 13.38 -16.98 16.79
C GLN A 53 14.91 -17.15 16.73
N LEU A 54 15.50 -16.84 15.58
CA LEU A 54 16.94 -17.01 15.39
C LEU A 54 17.70 -15.95 16.18
N SER A 55 18.65 -16.39 17.00
CA SER A 55 19.56 -15.49 17.72
C SER A 55 20.56 -14.83 16.77
N SER A 56 21.14 -13.70 17.19
CA SER A 56 22.19 -13.00 16.42
C SER A 56 23.38 -13.89 16.08
N ARG A 57 23.67 -14.95 16.84
CA ARG A 57 24.72 -15.93 16.51
C ARG A 57 24.30 -16.93 15.43
N GLN A 58 23.01 -17.25 15.33
CA GLN A 58 22.47 -18.21 14.36
C GLN A 58 22.24 -17.59 12.98
N ILE A 59 21.96 -16.28 12.92
CA ILE A 59 21.83 -15.52 11.65
C ILE A 59 23.11 -15.59 10.80
N TRP A 60 24.28 -15.74 11.42
CA TRP A 60 25.57 -15.82 10.71
C TRP A 60 26.06 -17.25 10.45
N GLN A 61 25.25 -18.27 10.77
CA GLN A 61 25.60 -19.65 10.42
C GLN A 61 25.11 -19.95 8.99
N PRO A 62 25.93 -20.59 8.13
CA PRO A 62 25.55 -20.96 6.75
C PRO A 62 24.33 -21.90 6.60
N CYS A 63 23.67 -22.25 7.70
CA CYS A 63 22.62 -23.27 7.79
C CYS A 63 21.55 -22.90 8.85
N ALA A 64 21.14 -21.64 8.98
CA ALA A 64 20.00 -21.32 9.83
C ALA A 64 18.77 -22.13 9.35
N PRO A 65 18.17 -22.98 10.20
CA PRO A 65 17.21 -23.97 9.72
C PRO A 65 15.98 -23.30 9.12
N CYS A 66 15.68 -23.63 7.86
CA CYS A 66 14.48 -23.21 7.14
C CYS A 66 14.35 -21.70 6.83
N GLU A 67 15.41 -20.91 6.95
CA GLU A 67 15.38 -19.47 6.70
C GLU A 67 14.92 -19.14 5.28
N ASN A 68 15.58 -19.71 4.25
CA ASN A 68 15.23 -19.46 2.86
C ASN A 68 13.81 -19.96 2.53
N HIS A 69 13.36 -21.04 3.18
CA HIS A 69 12.00 -21.55 3.02
C HIS A 69 10.96 -20.60 3.59
N CYS A 70 11.18 -20.08 4.79
CA CYS A 70 10.35 -19.02 5.34
C CYS A 70 10.34 -17.79 4.41
N CYS A 71 11.51 -17.37 3.93
CA CYS A 71 11.66 -16.18 3.10
C CYS A 71 10.91 -16.35 1.76
N ALA A 72 11.07 -17.49 1.10
CA ALA A 72 10.32 -17.86 -0.10
C ALA A 72 8.81 -17.93 0.15
N THR A 73 8.36 -18.34 1.33
CA THR A 73 6.94 -18.37 1.71
C THR A 73 6.37 -16.96 1.89
N LEU A 74 7.09 -16.07 2.59
CA LEU A 74 6.70 -14.67 2.76
C LEU A 74 6.69 -13.89 1.45
N LEU A 75 7.61 -14.21 0.53
CA LEU A 75 7.68 -13.65 -0.81
C LEU A 75 6.72 -14.31 -1.81
N ARG A 76 5.92 -15.30 -1.37
CA ARG A 76 4.97 -16.06 -2.19
C ARG A 76 5.59 -16.80 -3.38
N LEU A 77 6.87 -17.16 -3.25
CA LEU A 77 7.63 -17.93 -4.23
C LEU A 77 7.48 -19.43 -3.99
N TRP A 78 7.21 -19.87 -2.77
CA TRP A 78 6.99 -21.30 -2.51
C TRP A 78 5.59 -21.75 -2.95
N ASN A 79 5.51 -22.92 -3.56
CA ASN A 79 4.27 -23.62 -3.87
C ASN A 79 4.18 -24.89 -3.01
N ASP A 80 3.25 -24.91 -2.05
CA ASP A 80 3.04 -26.05 -1.16
C ASP A 80 2.48 -27.29 -1.87
N ALA A 81 1.69 -27.12 -2.93
CA ALA A 81 1.09 -28.24 -3.66
C ALA A 81 2.15 -29.09 -4.36
N ASP A 82 3.11 -28.42 -5.00
CA ASP A 82 4.17 -29.08 -5.77
C ASP A 82 5.46 -29.26 -4.95
N SER A 83 5.53 -28.67 -3.74
CA SER A 83 6.75 -28.59 -2.92
C SER A 83 7.96 -28.09 -3.71
N THR A 84 7.74 -27.01 -4.46
CA THR A 84 8.70 -26.36 -5.36
C THR A 84 8.66 -24.84 -5.25
N ILE A 85 9.71 -24.17 -5.73
CA ILE A 85 9.68 -22.72 -5.93
C ILE A 85 8.97 -22.41 -7.25
N ARG A 86 8.30 -21.25 -7.33
CA ARG A 86 7.74 -20.70 -8.56
C ARG A 86 8.88 -20.19 -9.43
N THR A 87 9.51 -21.13 -10.12
CA THR A 87 10.67 -20.89 -10.98
C THR A 87 10.50 -19.76 -11.99
N PRO A 88 9.31 -19.49 -12.57
CA PRO A 88 9.18 -18.34 -13.48
C PRO A 88 9.23 -16.97 -12.80
N ILE A 89 9.06 -16.91 -11.48
CA ILE A 89 9.05 -15.67 -10.70
C ILE A 89 10.37 -15.49 -9.95
N CYS A 90 10.96 -16.59 -9.45
CA CYS A 90 12.20 -16.59 -8.67
C CYS A 90 13.37 -15.81 -9.33
N PRO A 91 13.67 -15.93 -10.64
CA PRO A 91 14.74 -15.20 -11.31
C PRO A 91 14.63 -13.68 -11.18
N ARG A 92 13.42 -13.14 -10.99
CA ARG A 92 13.20 -11.68 -10.87
C ARG A 92 13.89 -11.10 -9.64
N PHE A 93 14.21 -11.95 -8.66
CA PHE A 93 14.91 -11.59 -7.44
C PHE A 93 16.43 -11.55 -7.60
N PHE A 94 16.96 -12.01 -8.73
CA PHE A 94 18.39 -12.09 -9.00
C PHE A 94 18.79 -11.19 -10.17
N HIS A 95 19.95 -10.56 -10.05
CA HIS A 95 20.63 -9.95 -11.18
C HIS A 95 21.56 -10.98 -11.82
N SER A 96 21.42 -11.22 -13.12
CA SER A 96 22.24 -12.21 -13.83
C SER A 96 23.70 -11.79 -13.84
N LYS A 97 24.63 -12.71 -13.50
CA LYS A 97 26.08 -12.53 -13.70
C LYS A 97 26.50 -12.88 -15.14
N LEU A 98 25.61 -13.53 -15.90
CA LEU A 98 25.82 -14.02 -17.27
C LEU A 98 24.87 -13.33 -18.25
N GLU A 99 24.96 -13.64 -19.55
CA GLU A 99 23.87 -13.33 -20.49
C GLU A 99 22.54 -13.95 -20.02
N SER A 100 21.45 -13.19 -20.10
CA SER A 100 20.18 -13.50 -19.43
C SER A 100 19.54 -14.83 -19.82
N SER A 101 19.80 -15.33 -21.04
CA SER A 101 19.28 -16.60 -21.54
C SER A 101 19.99 -17.83 -20.95
N LYS A 102 21.31 -17.73 -20.70
CA LYS A 102 22.11 -18.81 -20.13
C LYS A 102 21.90 -18.93 -18.62
N PHE A 103 21.71 -17.81 -17.94
CA PHE A 103 21.42 -17.76 -16.50
C PHE A 103 20.20 -18.61 -16.10
N LEU A 104 19.07 -18.44 -16.80
CA LEU A 104 17.84 -19.17 -16.50
C LEU A 104 17.99 -20.66 -16.76
N ALA A 105 18.58 -21.04 -17.89
CA ALA A 105 18.78 -22.44 -18.26
C ALA A 105 19.69 -23.18 -17.26
N ASP A 106 20.78 -22.55 -16.83
CA ASP A 106 21.73 -23.14 -15.88
C ASP A 106 21.10 -23.26 -14.47
N ALA A 107 20.40 -22.22 -14.01
CA ALA A 107 19.72 -22.24 -12.72
C ALA A 107 18.58 -23.26 -12.67
N ASP A 108 17.77 -23.37 -13.75
CA ASP A 108 16.69 -24.34 -13.86
C ASP A 108 17.23 -25.78 -13.91
N CYS A 109 18.30 -26.02 -14.67
CA CYS A 109 18.95 -27.34 -14.72
C CYS A 109 19.45 -27.77 -13.33
N CYS A 110 20.13 -26.87 -12.62
CA CYS A 110 20.58 -27.11 -11.25
C CYS A 110 19.40 -27.37 -10.30
N ALA A 111 18.36 -26.54 -10.35
CA ALA A 111 17.19 -26.64 -9.49
C ALA A 111 16.43 -27.97 -9.71
N ASN A 112 16.27 -28.40 -10.96
CA ASN A 112 15.62 -29.67 -11.29
C ASN A 112 16.43 -30.86 -10.75
N ARG A 113 17.76 -30.83 -10.87
CA ARG A 113 18.63 -31.85 -10.28
C ARG A 113 18.52 -31.89 -8.75
N MET A 114 18.39 -30.73 -8.11
CA MET A 114 18.17 -30.66 -6.66
C MET A 114 16.82 -31.28 -6.22
N LEU A 115 15.78 -31.19 -7.06
CA LEU A 115 14.48 -31.82 -6.78
C LEU A 115 14.54 -33.35 -6.78
N GLU A 116 15.42 -33.95 -7.57
CA GLU A 116 15.66 -35.40 -7.58
C GLU A 116 16.41 -35.87 -6.32
N LEU A 117 17.33 -35.04 -5.82
CA LEU A 117 18.20 -35.38 -4.69
C LEU A 117 17.55 -35.15 -3.32
N VAL A 118 16.61 -34.21 -3.21
CA VAL A 118 15.99 -33.84 -1.93
C VAL A 118 14.51 -34.26 -1.91
N PRO A 119 14.07 -35.06 -0.93
CA PRO A 119 12.67 -35.51 -0.84
C PRO A 119 11.67 -34.34 -0.75
N PRO A 120 10.44 -34.45 -1.32
CA PRO A 120 9.40 -33.41 -1.26
C PRO A 120 9.05 -32.91 0.14
N LYS A 121 9.12 -33.81 1.13
CA LYS A 121 8.85 -33.50 2.53
C LYS A 121 9.87 -32.55 3.17
N ASP A 122 11.08 -32.47 2.64
CA ASP A 122 12.15 -31.61 3.16
C ASP A 122 12.15 -30.25 2.45
N LYS A 123 11.10 -29.47 2.73
CA LYS A 123 10.84 -28.17 2.10
C LYS A 123 11.99 -27.18 2.31
N CYS A 124 12.65 -27.26 3.46
CA CYS A 124 13.74 -26.38 3.84
C CYS A 124 14.97 -26.62 2.96
N ARG A 125 15.47 -27.87 2.92
CA ARG A 125 16.61 -28.21 2.07
C ARG A 125 16.32 -28.04 0.59
N ARG A 126 15.09 -28.29 0.15
CA ARG A 126 14.68 -28.01 -1.23
C ARG A 126 14.82 -26.52 -1.54
N THR A 127 14.30 -25.66 -0.67
CA THR A 127 14.40 -24.21 -0.88
C THR A 127 15.85 -23.74 -0.86
N ASP A 128 16.68 -24.24 0.06
CA ASP A 128 18.11 -23.91 0.09
C ASP A 128 18.80 -24.30 -1.21
N GLY A 129 18.48 -25.49 -1.75
CA GLY A 129 18.97 -25.95 -3.06
C GLY A 129 18.62 -24.98 -4.19
N TYR A 130 17.37 -24.48 -4.24
CA TYR A 130 16.98 -23.47 -5.21
C TYR A 130 17.82 -22.20 -5.09
N TYR A 131 17.95 -21.65 -3.88
CA TYR A 131 18.71 -20.41 -3.67
C TYR A 131 20.19 -20.58 -4.04
N LEU A 132 20.81 -21.72 -3.70
CA LEU A 132 22.18 -22.03 -4.10
C LEU A 132 22.34 -22.05 -5.63
N CYS A 133 21.42 -22.72 -6.35
CA CYS A 133 21.42 -22.78 -7.81
C CYS A 133 21.29 -21.39 -8.45
N PHE A 134 20.35 -20.57 -7.98
CA PHE A 134 20.16 -19.22 -8.52
C PHE A 134 21.30 -18.26 -8.15
N ASN A 135 21.90 -18.40 -6.96
CA ASN A 135 23.02 -17.56 -6.51
C ASN A 135 24.36 -17.93 -7.16
N ALA A 136 24.52 -19.18 -7.62
CA ALA A 136 25.70 -19.58 -8.40
C ALA A 136 25.83 -18.76 -9.69
N SER A 137 24.71 -18.52 -10.37
CA SER A 137 24.68 -17.83 -11.68
C SER A 137 24.17 -16.38 -11.61
N GLY A 138 23.72 -15.91 -10.44
CA GLY A 138 23.13 -14.59 -10.23
C GLY A 138 23.52 -13.95 -8.89
N ILE A 139 23.06 -12.72 -8.66
CA ILE A 139 23.22 -11.97 -7.40
C ILE A 139 21.82 -11.62 -6.87
N LEU A 140 21.47 -12.15 -5.70
CA LEU A 140 20.21 -11.85 -5.04
C LEU A 140 20.11 -10.33 -4.75
N GLN A 141 19.00 -9.72 -5.15
CA GLN A 141 18.73 -8.30 -4.99
C GLN A 141 17.92 -8.10 -3.72
N HIS A 142 18.60 -7.73 -2.64
CA HIS A 142 18.05 -7.68 -1.29
C HIS A 142 17.06 -6.50 -1.07
N ASP A 143 17.34 -5.38 -1.73
CA ASP A 143 16.77 -4.05 -1.50
C ASP A 143 15.57 -3.71 -2.38
N ARG A 144 15.41 -4.41 -3.50
CA ARG A 144 14.32 -4.17 -4.45
C ARG A 144 12.97 -4.57 -3.87
N LYS A 145 11.94 -3.73 -4.07
CA LYS A 145 10.54 -4.04 -3.72
C LYS A 145 9.91 -4.93 -4.78
N TYR A 146 9.34 -6.05 -4.34
CA TYR A 146 8.65 -7.00 -5.20
C TYR A 146 7.16 -7.00 -4.90
N PHE A 147 6.35 -6.95 -5.96
CA PHE A 147 4.90 -7.14 -5.87
C PHE A 147 4.62 -8.55 -5.34
N LEU A 148 3.84 -8.63 -4.27
CA LEU A 148 3.37 -9.89 -3.72
C LEU A 148 1.98 -10.20 -4.30
N PRO A 149 1.80 -11.38 -4.92
CA PRO A 149 0.50 -11.78 -5.42
C PRO A 149 -0.49 -11.92 -4.25
N ALA A 150 -1.72 -11.43 -4.47
CA ALA A 150 -2.81 -11.55 -3.53
C ALA A 150 -3.14 -13.01 -3.27
N THR A 151 -3.24 -13.38 -1.99
CA THR A 151 -3.73 -14.69 -1.55
C THR A 151 -5.23 -14.81 -1.78
N GLU A 152 -5.77 -16.02 -1.69
CA GLU A 152 -7.22 -16.27 -1.80
C GLU A 152 -8.03 -15.45 -0.79
N LEU A 153 -7.56 -15.36 0.46
CA LEU A 153 -8.18 -14.51 1.48
C LEU A 153 -8.14 -13.02 1.11
N GLN A 154 -7.05 -12.56 0.50
CA GLN A 154 -6.93 -11.18 0.03
C GLN A 154 -7.80 -10.91 -1.20
N GLN A 155 -8.00 -11.91 -2.07
CA GLN A 155 -8.95 -11.86 -3.18
C GLN A 155 -10.39 -11.73 -2.67
N GLN A 156 -10.80 -12.61 -1.74
CA GLN A 156 -12.10 -12.54 -1.06
C GLN A 156 -12.35 -11.19 -0.39
N ARG A 157 -11.34 -10.67 0.32
CA ARG A 157 -11.42 -9.35 0.93
C ARG A 157 -11.59 -8.24 -0.11
N SER A 158 -10.84 -8.29 -1.21
CA SER A 158 -10.96 -7.30 -2.29
C SER A 158 -12.35 -7.30 -2.92
N VAL A 159 -12.93 -8.49 -3.13
CA VAL A 159 -14.29 -8.66 -3.64
C VAL A 159 -15.33 -8.09 -2.68
N SER A 160 -15.27 -8.46 -1.39
CA SER A 160 -16.18 -7.94 -0.37
C SER A 160 -16.10 -6.41 -0.24
N GLU A 161 -14.89 -5.85 -0.25
CA GLU A 161 -14.71 -4.40 -0.21
C GLU A 161 -15.29 -3.72 -1.44
N CYS A 162 -15.02 -4.25 -2.63
CA CYS A 162 -15.59 -3.72 -3.87
C CYS A 162 -17.12 -3.82 -3.92
N ALA A 163 -17.70 -4.85 -3.32
CA ALA A 163 -19.15 -4.96 -3.19
C ALA A 163 -19.73 -3.92 -2.22
N ASP A 164 -19.10 -3.70 -1.06
CA ASP A 164 -19.48 -2.62 -0.13
C ASP A 164 -19.45 -1.26 -0.87
N PHE A 165 -18.41 -1.02 -1.68
CA PHE A 165 -18.28 0.21 -2.48
C PHE A 165 -19.35 0.35 -3.56
N LEU A 166 -19.70 -0.74 -4.23
CA LEU A 166 -20.72 -0.78 -5.27
C LEU A 166 -22.15 -0.95 -4.71
N GLN A 167 -22.29 -0.95 -3.38
CA GLN A 167 -23.54 -1.14 -2.66
C GLN A 167 -24.26 -2.46 -3.02
N ILE A 168 -23.48 -3.52 -3.25
CA ILE A 168 -24.00 -4.89 -3.39
C ILE A 168 -24.13 -5.45 -1.98
N ASN A 169 -25.31 -5.24 -1.39
CA ASN A 169 -25.52 -5.38 0.05
C ASN A 169 -26.50 -6.50 0.41
N SER A 170 -27.26 -7.03 -0.55
CA SER A 170 -28.22 -8.11 -0.29
C SER A 170 -27.74 -9.46 -0.80
N ASP A 171 -28.16 -10.50 -0.07
CA ASP A 171 -27.96 -11.90 -0.41
C ASP A 171 -28.47 -12.22 -1.84
N ASP A 172 -29.60 -11.62 -2.22
CA ASP A 172 -30.22 -11.79 -3.54
C ASP A 172 -29.39 -11.14 -4.66
N GLU A 173 -28.76 -9.99 -4.41
CA GLU A 173 -27.87 -9.34 -5.38
C GLU A 173 -26.63 -10.18 -5.65
N TRP A 174 -26.03 -10.76 -4.62
CA TRP A 174 -24.92 -11.71 -4.75
C TRP A 174 -25.31 -12.95 -5.53
N ALA A 175 -26.46 -13.54 -5.21
CA ALA A 175 -26.98 -14.69 -5.94
C ALA A 175 -27.23 -14.36 -7.41
N GLN A 176 -27.83 -13.20 -7.71
CA GLN A 176 -28.08 -12.76 -9.09
C GLN A 176 -26.78 -12.57 -9.89
N ILE A 177 -25.79 -11.89 -9.32
CA ILE A 177 -24.47 -11.69 -9.96
C ILE A 177 -23.80 -13.04 -10.24
N PHE A 178 -23.84 -13.96 -9.27
CA PHE A 178 -23.25 -15.28 -9.41
C PHE A 178 -23.98 -16.13 -10.47
N HIS A 179 -25.31 -16.18 -10.45
CA HIS A 179 -26.11 -16.99 -11.39
C HIS A 179 -26.05 -16.48 -12.82
N ARG A 180 -26.07 -15.15 -13.02
CA ARG A 180 -25.94 -14.56 -14.36
C ARG A 180 -24.50 -14.62 -14.90
N GLY A 181 -23.53 -14.68 -14.00
CA GLY A 181 -22.10 -14.67 -14.30
C GLY A 181 -21.52 -13.25 -14.30
N LEU A 182 -20.26 -13.15 -13.89
CA LEU A 182 -19.57 -11.87 -13.65
C LEU A 182 -19.42 -10.98 -14.90
N VAL A 183 -19.30 -11.58 -16.09
CA VAL A 183 -19.19 -10.81 -17.35
C VAL A 183 -20.57 -10.38 -17.86
N SER A 184 -21.60 -11.19 -17.62
CA SER A 184 -22.94 -10.96 -18.16
C SER A 184 -23.71 -9.93 -17.31
N ASP A 185 -23.55 -9.97 -15.99
CA ASP A 185 -24.25 -9.05 -15.10
C ASP A 185 -23.59 -7.65 -15.08
N PRO A 186 -24.34 -6.54 -15.24
CA PRO A 186 -23.78 -5.19 -15.18
C PRO A 186 -23.03 -4.86 -13.88
N ARG A 187 -23.55 -5.30 -12.72
CA ARG A 187 -22.91 -5.08 -11.42
C ARG A 187 -21.71 -6.01 -11.25
N GLY A 188 -21.83 -7.25 -11.73
CA GLY A 188 -20.71 -8.20 -11.83
C GLY A 188 -19.53 -7.62 -12.60
N ARG A 189 -19.78 -6.97 -13.74
CA ARG A 189 -18.73 -6.32 -14.55
C ARG A 189 -18.01 -5.22 -13.79
N CYS A 190 -18.76 -4.35 -13.11
CA CYS A 190 -18.17 -3.29 -12.31
C CYS A 190 -17.45 -3.81 -11.05
N LEU A 191 -17.92 -4.92 -10.46
CA LEU A 191 -17.26 -5.60 -9.35
C LEU A 191 -15.88 -6.12 -9.78
N VAL A 192 -15.80 -6.81 -10.91
CA VAL A 192 -14.51 -7.27 -11.49
C VAL A 192 -13.58 -6.08 -11.74
N ARG A 193 -14.08 -5.03 -12.38
CA ARG A 193 -13.30 -3.80 -12.61
C ARG A 193 -12.73 -3.24 -11.31
N CYS A 194 -13.57 -3.11 -10.28
CA CYS A 194 -13.13 -2.61 -8.98
C CYS A 194 -12.01 -3.48 -8.40
N VAL A 195 -12.13 -4.80 -8.46
CA VAL A 195 -11.12 -5.73 -7.93
C VAL A 195 -9.78 -5.57 -8.66
N LEU A 196 -9.79 -5.52 -10.01
CA LEU A 196 -8.57 -5.34 -10.79
C LEU A 196 -7.88 -4.00 -10.52
N VAL A 197 -8.66 -2.93 -10.41
CA VAL A 197 -8.14 -1.60 -10.05
C VAL A 197 -7.57 -1.64 -8.65
N ARG A 198 -8.31 -2.17 -7.68
CA ARG A 198 -7.90 -2.25 -6.26
C ARG A 198 -6.67 -3.10 -6.01
N GLN A 199 -6.37 -4.04 -6.90
CA GLN A 199 -5.15 -4.84 -6.89
C GLN A 199 -4.09 -4.31 -7.86
N GLN A 200 -4.35 -3.16 -8.49
CA GLN A 200 -3.41 -2.45 -9.34
C GLN A 200 -2.92 -3.36 -10.51
N LEU A 201 -3.79 -4.29 -10.93
CA LEU A 201 -3.65 -5.15 -12.10
C LEU A 201 -4.18 -4.47 -13.36
N TYR A 202 -5.05 -3.47 -13.19
CA TYR A 202 -5.63 -2.66 -14.25
C TYR A 202 -5.74 -1.20 -13.81
N SER A 203 -5.65 -0.26 -14.75
CA SER A 203 -5.99 1.15 -14.54
C SER A 203 -6.56 1.74 -15.82
N GLU A 204 -7.34 2.81 -15.72
CA GLU A 204 -7.91 3.48 -16.90
C GLU A 204 -6.86 4.25 -17.72
N VAL A 205 -5.73 4.61 -17.10
CA VAL A 205 -4.70 5.44 -17.75
C VAL A 205 -3.63 4.58 -18.40
N LEU A 206 -3.18 3.53 -17.71
CA LEU A 206 -2.07 2.68 -18.16
C LEU A 206 -2.56 1.33 -18.71
N GLY A 207 -3.85 1.03 -18.62
CA GLY A 207 -4.41 -0.27 -18.97
C GLY A 207 -3.97 -1.37 -18.01
N VAL A 208 -3.81 -2.58 -18.54
CA VAL A 208 -3.41 -3.77 -17.79
C VAL A 208 -1.94 -3.70 -17.36
N ASN A 209 -1.65 -3.93 -16.08
CA ASN A 209 -0.29 -4.14 -15.61
C ASN A 209 0.15 -5.59 -15.83
N GLU A 210 0.59 -5.88 -17.06
CA GLU A 210 0.91 -7.24 -17.51
C GLU A 210 1.92 -7.96 -16.59
N ARG A 211 2.90 -7.21 -16.04
CA ARG A 211 3.93 -7.76 -15.15
C ARG A 211 3.36 -8.23 -13.82
N ARG A 212 2.38 -7.51 -13.26
CA ARG A 212 1.72 -7.93 -12.01
C ARG A 212 0.71 -9.03 -12.24
N VAL A 213 -0.02 -8.97 -13.36
CA VAL A 213 -0.92 -10.06 -13.76
C VAL A 213 -0.13 -11.36 -13.93
N PHE A 214 1.05 -11.33 -14.56
CA PHE A 214 1.92 -12.50 -14.68
C PHE A 214 2.27 -13.11 -13.31
N VAL A 215 2.70 -12.28 -12.36
CA VAL A 215 3.04 -12.70 -10.99
C VAL A 215 1.81 -13.23 -10.24
N GLN A 216 0.65 -12.58 -10.37
CA GLN A 216 -0.62 -12.98 -9.75
C GLN A 216 -1.13 -14.32 -10.29
N SER A 217 -1.02 -14.53 -11.60
CA SER A 217 -1.41 -15.77 -12.27
C SER A 217 -0.47 -16.92 -11.93
N GLY A 218 0.80 -16.64 -11.64
CA GLY A 218 1.65 -17.53 -10.84
C GLY A 218 2.04 -18.88 -11.44
N ASN A 219 1.77 -19.13 -12.73
CA ASN A 219 1.97 -20.44 -13.37
C ASN A 219 2.39 -20.40 -14.85
N LEU A 220 3.22 -19.44 -15.25
CA LEU A 220 3.58 -19.26 -16.66
C LEU A 220 5.09 -19.23 -16.82
N ARG A 221 5.64 -20.09 -17.68
CA ARG A 221 7.09 -20.29 -17.84
C ARG A 221 7.79 -19.16 -18.60
N ASP A 222 7.06 -18.39 -19.40
CA ASP A 222 7.61 -17.32 -20.24
C ASP A 222 6.81 -16.02 -20.03
N GLU A 223 7.44 -15.07 -19.32
CA GLU A 223 6.85 -13.75 -19.06
C GLU A 223 6.61 -12.97 -20.35
N GLU A 224 7.52 -13.00 -21.32
CA GLU A 224 7.37 -12.17 -22.52
C GLU A 224 6.32 -12.73 -23.47
N HIS A 225 6.26 -14.06 -23.64
CA HIS A 225 5.18 -14.69 -24.39
C HIS A 225 3.81 -14.38 -23.77
N PHE A 226 3.68 -14.51 -22.44
CA PHE A 226 2.44 -14.16 -21.74
C PHE A 226 2.05 -12.69 -21.96
N ARG A 227 2.99 -11.78 -21.71
CA ARG A 227 2.76 -10.33 -21.85
C ARG A 227 2.34 -9.96 -23.27
N ARG A 228 2.99 -10.56 -24.28
CA ARG A 228 2.61 -10.37 -25.69
C ARG A 228 1.19 -10.86 -25.97
N GLY A 229 0.81 -12.04 -25.46
CA GLY A 229 -0.54 -12.58 -25.58
C GLY A 229 -1.60 -11.67 -24.93
N VAL A 230 -1.33 -11.18 -23.72
CA VAL A 230 -2.21 -10.22 -23.03
C VAL A 230 -2.36 -8.94 -23.86
N ARG A 231 -1.26 -8.34 -24.34
CA ARG A 231 -1.29 -7.14 -25.18
C ARG A 231 -2.14 -7.31 -26.42
N GLN A 232 -1.93 -8.40 -27.16
CA GLN A 232 -2.68 -8.69 -28.38
C GLN A 232 -4.18 -8.92 -28.10
N CYS A 233 -4.51 -9.56 -26.99
CA CYS A 233 -5.90 -9.75 -26.58
C CYS A 233 -6.57 -8.43 -26.19
N VAL A 234 -5.93 -7.62 -25.35
CA VAL A 234 -6.46 -6.32 -24.90
C VAL A 234 -6.69 -5.37 -26.08
N GLN A 235 -5.73 -5.28 -27.01
CA GLN A 235 -5.86 -4.45 -28.22
C GLN A 235 -7.09 -4.82 -29.06
N ARG A 236 -7.43 -6.12 -29.13
CA ARG A 236 -8.63 -6.59 -29.83
C ARG A 236 -9.92 -6.13 -29.15
N LEU A 237 -9.92 -6.05 -27.82
CA LEU A 237 -11.09 -5.64 -27.03
C LEU A 237 -11.25 -4.12 -26.99
N GLU A 238 -10.16 -3.35 -26.95
CA GLU A 238 -10.20 -1.88 -26.95
C GLU A 238 -10.82 -1.31 -28.24
N GLY A 239 -10.80 -2.06 -29.35
CA GLY A 239 -11.51 -1.72 -30.59
C GLY A 239 -13.04 -1.88 -30.51
N THR A 240 -13.58 -2.42 -29.42
CA THR A 240 -15.03 -2.57 -29.20
C THR A 240 -15.57 -1.40 -28.39
N CYS A 241 -16.68 -0.80 -28.81
CA CYS A 241 -17.36 0.29 -28.10
C CYS A 241 -18.07 -0.21 -26.83
N SER A 242 -17.30 -0.66 -25.85
CA SER A 242 -17.77 -1.16 -24.56
C SER A 242 -17.63 -0.08 -23.48
N ASP A 243 -18.54 -0.02 -22.50
CA ASP A 243 -18.31 0.79 -21.31
C ASP A 243 -17.13 0.25 -20.49
N ARG A 244 -16.61 1.08 -19.57
CA ARG A 244 -15.39 0.76 -18.81
C ARG A 244 -15.51 -0.51 -17.95
N CYS A 245 -16.68 -0.76 -17.35
CA CYS A 245 -16.88 -1.98 -16.55
C CYS A 245 -16.88 -3.21 -17.45
N THR A 246 -17.56 -3.13 -18.58
CA THR A 246 -17.58 -4.20 -19.58
C THR A 246 -16.21 -4.51 -20.13
N LEU A 247 -15.46 -3.49 -20.54
CA LEU A 247 -14.12 -3.67 -21.07
C LEU A 247 -13.20 -4.35 -20.05
N ALA A 248 -13.17 -3.86 -18.81
CA ALA A 248 -12.34 -4.44 -17.75
C ALA A 248 -12.74 -5.89 -17.41
N ALA A 249 -14.04 -6.19 -17.34
CA ALA A 249 -14.53 -7.54 -17.06
C ALA A 249 -14.18 -8.53 -18.19
N ARG A 250 -14.32 -8.11 -19.45
CA ARG A 250 -13.91 -8.90 -20.61
C ARG A 250 -12.40 -9.10 -20.67
N ILE A 251 -11.62 -8.06 -20.39
CA ILE A 251 -10.16 -8.18 -20.27
C ILE A 251 -9.81 -9.24 -19.22
N ALA A 252 -10.42 -9.20 -18.03
CA ALA A 252 -10.15 -10.19 -16.98
C ALA A 252 -10.49 -11.62 -17.41
N ALA A 253 -11.66 -11.83 -18.01
CA ALA A 253 -12.13 -13.15 -18.41
C ALA A 253 -11.41 -13.71 -19.64
N GLU A 254 -11.13 -12.87 -20.64
CA GLU A 254 -10.61 -13.30 -21.94
C GLU A 254 -9.09 -13.19 -22.05
N CYS A 255 -8.45 -12.25 -21.34
CA CYS A 255 -7.04 -11.90 -21.58
C CYS A 255 -6.08 -12.20 -20.42
N LEU A 256 -6.51 -12.14 -19.15
CA LEU A 256 -5.58 -12.17 -18.01
C LEU A 256 -5.20 -13.59 -17.52
N GLY A 257 -5.79 -14.62 -18.14
CA GLY A 257 -5.52 -16.03 -17.87
C GLY A 257 -6.52 -16.67 -16.90
N GLN A 258 -6.76 -17.98 -17.10
CA GLN A 258 -7.82 -18.73 -16.43
C GLN A 258 -7.67 -18.76 -14.91
N LYS A 259 -6.45 -18.86 -14.38
CA LYS A 259 -6.23 -18.92 -12.94
C LYS A 259 -6.68 -17.65 -12.23
N LEU A 260 -6.25 -16.46 -12.68
CA LEU A 260 -6.67 -15.20 -12.07
C LEU A 260 -8.19 -15.04 -12.12
N TRP A 261 -8.80 -15.36 -13.27
CA TRP A 261 -10.27 -15.33 -13.40
C TRP A 261 -10.95 -16.26 -12.40
N SER A 262 -10.48 -17.50 -12.29
CA SER A 262 -11.04 -18.48 -11.34
C SER A 262 -10.85 -18.08 -9.87
N ASP A 263 -9.76 -17.39 -9.54
CA ASP A 263 -9.51 -16.87 -8.19
C ASP A 263 -10.54 -15.78 -7.83
N ILE A 264 -10.92 -14.92 -8.78
CA ILE A 264 -11.97 -13.89 -8.63
C ILE A 264 -13.36 -14.53 -8.52
N GLU A 265 -13.69 -15.47 -9.41
CA GLU A 265 -14.98 -16.18 -9.37
C GLU A 265 -15.19 -16.91 -8.05
N ARG A 266 -14.16 -17.59 -7.55
CA ARG A 266 -14.22 -18.28 -6.27
C ARG A 266 -14.40 -17.30 -5.12
N ALA A 267 -13.70 -16.18 -5.14
CA ALA A 267 -13.85 -15.13 -4.15
C ALA A 267 -15.28 -14.55 -4.11
N VAL A 268 -15.93 -14.41 -5.26
CA VAL A 268 -17.35 -14.02 -5.37
C VAL A 268 -18.27 -15.12 -4.86
N LYS A 269 -18.02 -16.38 -5.20
CA LYS A 269 -18.83 -17.52 -4.76
C LYS A 269 -18.92 -17.63 -3.23
N VAL A 270 -17.84 -17.30 -2.51
CA VAL A 270 -17.81 -17.30 -1.03
C VAL A 270 -18.76 -16.24 -0.44
N GLN A 271 -19.09 -15.18 -1.18
CA GLN A 271 -20.04 -14.16 -0.73
C GLN A 271 -21.50 -14.57 -0.91
N VAL A 272 -21.78 -15.64 -1.68
CA VAL A 272 -23.15 -16.13 -1.91
C VAL A 272 -23.60 -16.96 -0.70
N PRO A 273 -24.68 -16.58 -0.02
CA PRO A 273 -25.16 -17.31 1.16
C PRO A 273 -25.74 -18.67 0.77
N VAL A 274 -25.33 -19.72 1.48
CA VAL A 274 -25.85 -21.09 1.31
C VAL A 274 -27.13 -21.24 2.13
N GLN A 275 -28.18 -21.84 1.56
CA GLN A 275 -29.47 -22.03 2.24
C GLN A 275 -29.34 -22.84 3.56
N SER A 276 -29.86 -22.22 4.64
CA SER A 276 -30.35 -22.79 5.92
C SER A 276 -29.67 -24.07 6.42
N THR A 277 -28.57 -24.03 7.15
CA THR A 277 -28.54 -24.08 8.64
C THR A 277 -27.27 -23.44 9.23
N MET A 278 -26.36 -22.98 8.36
CA MET A 278 -25.04 -22.46 8.71
C MET A 278 -25.02 -20.95 9.00
N LYS A 279 -26.19 -20.31 9.13
CA LYS A 279 -26.30 -18.85 9.31
C LYS A 279 -25.76 -18.38 10.66
N LEU A 280 -26.00 -19.10 11.75
CA LEU A 280 -25.58 -18.64 13.08
C LEU A 280 -24.05 -18.75 13.26
N LEU A 281 -23.46 -19.86 12.81
CA LEU A 281 -22.01 -20.07 12.90
C LEU A 281 -21.25 -19.13 11.96
N LEU A 282 -21.74 -18.93 10.73
CA LEU A 282 -21.15 -17.97 9.79
C LEU A 282 -21.33 -16.53 10.24
N LEU A 283 -22.44 -16.16 10.91
CA LEU A 283 -22.60 -14.82 11.46
C LEU A 283 -21.61 -14.56 12.59
N VAL A 284 -21.37 -15.53 13.48
CA VAL A 284 -20.36 -15.41 14.54
C VAL A 284 -18.95 -15.35 13.95
N ILE A 285 -18.63 -16.22 12.98
CA ILE A 285 -17.33 -16.20 12.28
C ILE A 285 -17.16 -14.91 11.47
N ALA A 286 -18.20 -14.40 10.80
CA ALA A 286 -18.16 -13.16 10.04
C ALA A 286 -18.04 -11.92 10.93
N GLN A 287 -18.63 -11.92 12.12
CA GLN A 287 -18.44 -10.87 13.13
C GLN A 287 -17.00 -10.86 13.66
N ILE A 288 -16.44 -12.04 13.94
CA ILE A 288 -15.03 -12.21 14.32
C ILE A 288 -14.10 -11.78 13.17
N PHE A 289 -14.40 -12.18 11.93
CA PHE A 289 -13.65 -11.75 10.74
C PHE A 289 -13.76 -10.25 10.50
N ARG A 290 -14.94 -9.62 10.67
CA ARG A 290 -15.10 -8.16 10.54
C ARG A 290 -14.25 -7.40 11.57
N ALA A 291 -14.15 -7.91 12.80
CA ALA A 291 -13.29 -7.34 13.83
C ALA A 291 -11.78 -7.49 13.50
N ILE A 292 -11.36 -8.64 12.96
CA ILE A 292 -9.96 -8.92 12.60
C ILE A 292 -9.54 -8.24 11.27
N VAL A 293 -10.48 -7.98 10.34
CA VAL A 293 -10.23 -7.45 8.98
C VAL A 293 -10.19 -5.91 8.93
N ALA A 294 -10.61 -5.21 9.99
CA ALA A 294 -10.56 -3.74 10.04
C ALA A 294 -9.13 -3.16 9.93
N GLU A 295 -8.08 -3.99 10.07
CA GLU A 295 -6.67 -3.58 10.14
C GLU A 295 -6.04 -3.21 8.76
N ASP A 296 -6.56 -3.67 7.61
CA ASP A 296 -5.78 -3.66 6.34
C ASP A 296 -6.29 -2.73 5.23
N ARG A 297 -7.36 -1.96 5.48
CA ARG A 297 -8.09 -1.17 4.46
C ARG A 297 -7.45 0.18 4.06
N HIS A 298 -6.27 0.54 4.56
CA HIS A 298 -5.90 1.94 4.69
C HIS A 298 -4.47 2.24 4.22
N VAL A 299 -4.25 3.45 3.73
CA VAL A 299 -2.99 3.91 3.15
C VAL A 299 -2.07 4.34 4.29
N VAL A 300 -1.67 3.42 5.17
CA VAL A 300 -0.76 3.75 6.27
C VAL A 300 0.57 3.06 6.04
N VAL A 301 1.62 3.86 6.03
CA VAL A 301 2.99 3.38 5.89
C VAL A 301 3.55 3.24 7.30
N TYR A 302 4.04 2.05 7.61
CA TYR A 302 4.91 1.80 8.75
C TYR A 302 6.32 1.59 8.24
N LYS A 303 7.29 2.17 8.94
CA LYS A 303 8.70 1.85 8.71
C LYS A 303 9.44 1.72 10.03
N SER A 304 10.44 0.85 10.06
CA SER A 304 11.41 0.81 11.14
C SER A 304 12.56 1.79 10.88
N PRO A 305 13.32 2.22 11.91
CA PRO A 305 14.53 2.99 11.70
C PRO A 305 15.52 2.29 10.77
N ALA A 306 15.66 0.97 10.85
CA ALA A 306 16.53 0.20 9.96
C ALA A 306 16.15 0.38 8.47
N GLU A 307 14.86 0.32 8.14
CA GLU A 307 14.36 0.54 6.78
C GLU A 307 14.61 1.98 6.31
N VAL A 308 14.44 2.96 7.20
CA VAL A 308 14.72 4.38 6.88
C VAL A 308 16.19 4.59 6.59
N TYR A 309 17.08 4.07 7.42
CA TYR A 309 18.52 4.18 7.21
C TYR A 309 18.96 3.42 5.96
N SER A 310 18.36 2.27 5.67
CA SER A 310 18.58 1.55 4.41
C SER A 310 18.22 2.41 3.19
N GLU A 311 17.05 3.05 3.19
CA GLU A 311 16.65 4.00 2.14
C GLU A 311 17.60 5.20 2.03
N CYS A 312 18.08 5.72 3.16
CA CYS A 312 19.03 6.82 3.16
C CYS A 312 20.37 6.48 2.54
N ARG A 313 20.88 5.28 2.82
CA ARG A 313 22.13 4.82 2.20
C ARG A 313 22.01 4.72 0.69
N GLN A 314 20.83 4.36 0.17
CA GLN A 314 20.56 4.38 -1.27
C GLN A 314 20.61 5.80 -1.83
N TYR A 315 19.96 6.78 -1.18
CA TYR A 315 19.98 8.17 -1.64
C TYR A 315 21.37 8.80 -1.61
N LEU A 316 22.19 8.40 -0.64
CA LEU A 316 23.56 8.89 -0.47
C LEU A 316 24.58 8.14 -1.35
N GLY A 317 24.14 7.13 -2.12
CA GLY A 317 25.02 6.40 -3.04
C GLY A 317 25.96 5.41 -2.36
N TYR A 318 25.69 5.00 -1.12
CA TYR A 318 26.46 3.95 -0.46
C TYR A 318 26.07 2.59 -1.04
N HIS A 319 26.90 2.07 -1.94
CA HIS A 319 26.75 0.73 -2.52
C HIS A 319 27.54 -0.29 -1.68
N GLY A 320 26.87 -1.00 -0.78
CA GLY A 320 27.46 -2.08 0.02
C GLY A 320 26.81 -2.27 1.39
N GLN A 321 26.98 -3.46 1.98
CA GLN A 321 26.53 -3.75 3.35
C GLN A 321 27.51 -3.16 4.37
N ARG A 322 27.10 -2.10 5.08
CA ARG A 322 27.69 -1.77 6.39
C ARG A 322 26.81 -2.34 7.50
N PRO A 323 27.38 -2.91 8.57
CA PRO A 323 26.61 -3.33 9.74
C PRO A 323 25.83 -2.13 10.32
N LEU A 324 24.57 -2.34 10.70
CA LEU A 324 23.68 -1.36 11.38
C LEU A 324 24.27 -0.72 12.66
N TYR A 325 25.42 -1.22 13.13
CA TYR A 325 26.12 -0.81 14.34
C TYR A 325 27.34 0.10 14.12
N TYR A 326 27.66 0.48 12.87
CA TYR A 326 28.70 1.48 12.61
C TYR A 326 28.13 2.89 12.74
N PRO A 327 28.92 3.87 13.23
CA PRO A 327 28.48 5.25 13.28
C PRO A 327 28.08 5.73 11.86
N PRO A 328 26.91 6.36 11.73
CA PRO A 328 26.43 6.89 10.45
C PRO A 328 27.45 7.89 9.88
N GLU A 329 27.61 7.90 8.55
CA GLU A 329 28.38 8.98 7.90
C GLU A 329 27.65 10.33 8.11
N PRO A 330 28.34 11.48 7.98
CA PRO A 330 27.89 12.77 8.55
C PRO A 330 26.45 13.21 8.18
N CYS A 331 25.89 12.70 7.08
CA CYS A 331 24.54 13.06 6.62
C CYS A 331 23.52 11.91 6.64
N GLU A 332 23.86 10.71 7.12
CA GLU A 332 22.93 9.58 7.15
C GLU A 332 21.82 9.82 8.20
N ASN A 333 22.14 10.36 9.38
CA ASN A 333 21.14 10.78 10.36
C ASN A 333 20.29 11.94 9.86
N TYR A 334 20.89 12.90 9.14
CA TYR A 334 20.16 13.99 8.51
C TYR A 334 19.13 13.45 7.51
N CYS A 335 19.56 12.58 6.61
CA CYS A 335 18.65 11.91 5.70
C CYS A 335 17.56 11.14 6.46
N GLY A 336 17.93 10.40 7.52
CA GLY A 336 16.99 9.59 8.30
C GLY A 336 15.91 10.45 8.97
N ALA A 337 16.31 11.60 9.52
CA ALA A 337 15.42 12.59 10.10
C ALA A 337 14.49 13.24 9.07
N VAL A 338 15.01 13.53 7.86
CA VAL A 338 14.23 14.08 6.74
C VAL A 338 13.20 13.09 6.22
N LEU A 339 13.62 11.83 5.98
CA LEU A 339 12.72 10.77 5.54
C LEU A 339 11.65 10.50 6.61
N SER A 340 12.06 10.39 7.88
CA SER A 340 11.17 10.15 9.03
C SER A 340 10.29 11.33 9.43
N ARG A 341 10.41 12.48 8.76
CA ARG A 341 9.65 13.71 9.03
C ARG A 341 9.82 14.22 10.47
N LEU A 342 11.02 13.99 10.99
CA LEU A 342 11.47 14.47 12.30
C LEU A 342 12.17 15.81 12.19
N TRP A 343 12.72 16.14 11.03
CA TRP A 343 13.42 17.41 10.86
C TRP A 343 12.46 18.56 10.54
N ASP A 344 12.45 19.58 11.40
CA ASP A 344 11.82 20.87 11.09
C ASP A 344 12.83 21.77 10.38
N PHE A 345 12.63 21.96 9.07
CA PHE A 345 13.47 22.82 8.23
C PHE A 345 13.44 24.30 8.65
N SER A 346 12.33 24.77 9.23
CA SER A 346 12.16 26.18 9.62
C SER A 346 12.91 26.50 10.92
N ARG A 347 12.93 25.54 11.85
CA ARG A 347 13.60 25.68 13.15
C ARG A 347 15.01 25.09 13.17
N GLY A 348 15.34 24.26 12.20
CA GLY A 348 16.60 23.51 12.12
C GLY A 348 16.78 22.63 13.37
N THR A 349 15.75 21.89 13.75
CA THR A 349 15.73 21.03 14.95
C THR A 349 14.97 19.74 14.68
N LEU A 350 15.32 18.68 15.41
CA LEU A 350 14.48 17.49 15.50
C LEU A 350 13.21 17.82 16.30
N GLU A 351 12.06 17.41 15.77
CA GLU A 351 10.76 17.47 16.43
C GLU A 351 10.74 16.48 17.58
N MET A 352 10.97 16.98 18.79
CA MET A 352 11.18 16.16 19.98
C MET A 352 10.06 15.16 20.25
N ILE A 353 8.81 15.58 20.07
CA ILE A 353 7.62 14.75 20.26
C ILE A 353 7.62 13.56 19.28
N ARG A 354 8.05 13.79 18.03
CA ARG A 354 8.11 12.75 17.02
C ARG A 354 9.38 11.92 17.16
N GLY A 355 10.47 12.51 17.67
CA GLY A 355 11.76 11.87 17.85
C GLY A 355 11.74 10.82 18.97
N THR A 356 11.18 11.15 20.13
CA THR A 356 11.18 10.28 21.32
C THR A 356 10.52 8.92 21.12
N ARG A 357 9.68 8.75 20.11
CA ARG A 357 9.09 7.43 19.77
C ARG A 357 10.15 6.38 19.42
N TYR A 358 11.26 6.81 18.82
CA TYR A 358 12.34 5.92 18.40
C TYR A 358 13.21 5.46 19.56
N PHE A 359 13.06 6.10 20.73
CA PHE A 359 13.95 5.97 21.87
C PHE A 359 13.22 5.32 23.05
N ASN A 360 13.78 4.21 23.55
CA ASN A 360 13.42 3.63 24.83
C ASN A 360 14.31 4.27 25.90
N TYR A 361 13.74 5.16 26.71
CA TYR A 361 14.45 5.90 27.75
C TYR A 361 14.35 5.20 29.12
N SER A 362 15.41 5.33 29.92
CA SER A 362 15.58 4.62 31.20
C SER A 362 15.05 5.39 32.42
N VAL A 363 14.59 6.63 32.23
CA VAL A 363 14.14 7.57 33.28
C VAL A 363 12.69 8.03 33.01
N PRO A 364 11.97 8.64 33.97
CA PRO A 364 10.65 9.19 33.71
C PRO A 364 10.64 10.15 32.51
N ALA A 365 9.57 10.11 31.71
CA ALA A 365 9.50 10.81 30.42
C ALA A 365 9.72 12.33 30.55
N GLU A 366 9.18 12.96 31.60
CA GLU A 366 9.31 14.40 31.84
C GLU A 366 10.77 14.82 32.08
N GLU A 367 11.50 14.03 32.86
CA GLU A 367 12.91 14.27 33.14
C GLU A 367 13.78 14.05 31.90
N TYR A 368 13.51 12.98 31.12
CA TYR A 368 14.19 12.71 29.86
C TYR A 368 14.00 13.86 28.86
N LEU A 369 12.74 14.31 28.68
CA LEU A 369 12.38 15.38 27.75
C LEU A 369 13.02 16.72 28.15
N GLY A 370 13.00 17.06 29.44
CA GLY A 370 13.62 18.30 29.94
C GLY A 370 15.14 18.34 29.70
N ARG A 371 15.84 17.21 29.90
CA ARG A 371 17.28 17.09 29.60
C ARG A 371 17.56 17.19 28.10
N CYS A 372 16.74 16.53 27.27
CA CYS A 372 16.87 16.62 25.81
C CYS A 372 16.67 18.05 25.31
N GLU A 373 15.66 18.77 25.81
CA GLU A 373 15.36 20.15 25.42
C GLU A 373 16.53 21.09 25.74
N GLN A 374 17.13 20.98 26.92
CA GLN A 374 18.33 21.75 27.29
C GLN A 374 19.52 21.44 26.39
N CYS A 375 19.74 20.16 26.06
CA CYS A 375 20.82 19.76 25.17
C CYS A 375 20.62 20.29 23.75
N ILE A 376 19.42 20.13 23.19
CA ILE A 376 19.05 20.64 21.88
C ILE A 376 19.21 22.16 21.80
N GLN A 377 18.83 22.88 22.86
CA GLN A 377 19.04 24.33 22.89
C GLN A 377 20.53 24.69 22.78
N ARG A 378 21.42 24.00 23.49
CA ARG A 378 22.87 24.19 23.34
C ARG A 378 23.36 23.88 21.92
N VAL A 379 22.83 22.85 21.28
CA VAL A 379 23.18 22.53 19.88
C VAL A 379 22.72 23.65 18.94
N ARG A 380 21.55 24.25 19.18
CA ARG A 380 21.05 25.38 18.39
C ARG A 380 21.95 26.60 18.50
N ASP A 381 22.53 26.84 19.67
CA ASP A 381 23.39 27.98 19.94
C ASP A 381 24.83 27.78 19.43
N THR A 382 25.29 26.52 19.32
CA THR A 382 26.70 26.19 19.02
C THR A 382 26.94 25.64 17.61
N VAL A 383 25.94 25.02 16.98
CA VAL A 383 26.05 24.46 15.63
C VAL A 383 25.29 25.35 14.63
N PRO A 384 25.96 25.91 13.61
CA PRO A 384 25.34 26.80 12.63
C PRO A 384 24.16 26.16 11.89
N LEU A 385 23.18 26.99 11.49
CA LEU A 385 22.01 26.54 10.73
C LEU A 385 22.36 25.96 9.35
N TRP A 386 23.48 26.33 8.74
CA TRP A 386 23.87 25.81 7.43
C TRP A 386 24.48 24.39 7.50
N ASP A 387 25.01 23.99 8.66
CA ASP A 387 25.61 22.67 8.87
C ASP A 387 24.57 21.66 9.37
N GLN A 388 23.60 21.37 8.50
CA GLN A 388 22.40 20.58 8.80
C GLN A 388 22.74 19.13 9.23
N CYS A 389 23.78 18.56 8.62
CA CYS A 389 24.26 17.21 8.88
C CYS A 389 24.81 17.06 10.30
N ARG A 390 25.81 17.88 10.64
CA ARG A 390 26.37 17.94 12.00
C ARG A 390 25.32 18.32 13.05
N ARG A 391 24.40 19.21 12.69
CA ARG A 391 23.35 19.65 13.61
C ARG A 391 22.40 18.51 13.94
N VAL A 392 21.97 17.72 12.97
CA VAL A 392 21.15 16.53 13.23
C VAL A 392 21.91 15.50 14.07
N ASP A 393 23.18 15.22 13.76
CA ASP A 393 24.00 14.30 14.56
C ASP A 393 24.04 14.71 16.03
N ALA A 394 24.34 15.98 16.31
CA ALA A 394 24.36 16.51 17.67
C ALA A 394 22.98 16.44 18.36
N HIS A 395 21.87 16.54 17.61
CA HIS A 395 20.55 16.30 18.20
C HIS A 395 20.32 14.82 18.52
N TYR A 396 20.73 13.88 17.66
CA TYR A 396 20.64 12.45 17.94
C TYR A 396 21.48 12.05 19.15
N GLU A 397 22.65 12.63 19.33
CA GLU A 397 23.48 12.45 20.53
C GLU A 397 22.75 12.90 21.80
N CYS A 398 22.07 14.05 21.77
CA CYS A 398 21.25 14.50 22.89
C CYS A 398 20.18 13.46 23.29
N TYR A 399 19.55 12.79 22.32
CA TYR A 399 18.58 11.73 22.59
C TYR A 399 19.22 10.43 23.07
N ALA A 400 20.37 10.05 22.52
CA ALA A 400 21.05 8.79 22.81
C ALA A 400 21.70 8.74 24.20
N GLN A 401 22.00 9.88 24.83
CA GLN A 401 22.66 9.94 26.15
C GLN A 401 21.94 9.16 27.26
N ASN A 402 20.61 9.03 27.19
CA ASN A 402 19.81 8.33 28.21
C ASN A 402 18.71 7.44 27.59
N ALA A 403 18.89 7.04 26.34
CA ALA A 403 17.93 6.20 25.66
C ALA A 403 18.58 5.29 24.60
N SER A 404 17.94 4.14 24.38
CA SER A 404 18.32 3.20 23.33
C SER A 404 17.35 3.31 22.16
N VAL A 405 17.86 3.20 20.93
CA VAL A 405 16.99 3.14 19.74
C VAL A 405 16.60 1.69 19.48
N ASN A 406 15.31 1.43 19.32
CA ASN A 406 14.86 0.16 18.77
C ASN A 406 14.78 0.27 17.24
N PHE A 407 15.83 -0.22 16.56
CA PHE A 407 15.95 -0.12 15.11
C PHE A 407 14.96 -0.99 14.34
N ASP A 408 14.35 -1.97 14.99
CA ASP A 408 13.44 -2.94 14.37
C ASP A 408 11.96 -2.61 14.62
N ARG A 409 11.68 -1.70 15.56
CA ARG A 409 10.31 -1.31 15.89
C ARG A 409 9.69 -0.53 14.73
N MET A 410 8.49 -0.92 14.33
CA MET A 410 7.71 -0.25 13.28
C MET A 410 7.02 0.99 13.85
N TYR A 411 7.15 2.11 13.14
CA TYR A 411 6.54 3.38 13.50
C TYR A 411 5.64 3.90 12.38
N TYR A 412 4.54 4.53 12.78
CA TYR A 412 3.66 5.25 11.86
C TYR A 412 4.43 6.37 11.16
N PHE A 413 4.47 6.34 9.84
CA PHE A 413 5.14 7.33 9.01
C PHE A 413 4.14 8.40 8.57
N LEU A 414 4.46 9.65 8.91
CA LEU A 414 3.64 10.80 8.55
C LEU A 414 3.61 10.99 7.04
N LYS A 415 2.43 11.30 6.52
CA LYS A 415 2.25 11.59 5.10
C LYS A 415 2.66 13.01 4.78
N THR A 416 3.01 13.20 3.51
CA THR A 416 3.23 14.51 2.91
C THR A 416 1.90 15.14 2.51
N PRO A 417 1.83 16.47 2.35
CA PRO A 417 0.64 17.14 1.82
C PRO A 417 0.16 16.56 0.49
N LEU A 418 1.08 16.20 -0.41
CA LEU A 418 0.74 15.55 -1.69
C LEU A 418 0.10 14.16 -1.50
N GLN A 419 0.55 13.40 -0.50
CA GLN A 419 -0.04 12.10 -0.17
C GLN A 419 -1.43 12.27 0.43
N HIS A 420 -1.67 13.27 1.27
CA HIS A 420 -3.01 13.56 1.77
C HIS A 420 -3.94 14.07 0.66
N GLN A 421 -3.48 14.96 -0.22
CA GLN A 421 -4.23 15.40 -1.40
C GLN A 421 -4.62 14.22 -2.30
N ARG A 422 -3.72 13.25 -2.44
CA ARG A 422 -4.01 12.01 -3.17
C ARG A 422 -5.13 11.21 -2.50
N VAL A 423 -5.12 11.06 -1.18
CA VAL A 423 -6.23 10.41 -0.44
C VAL A 423 -7.54 11.20 -0.56
N ALA A 424 -7.47 12.53 -0.51
CA ALA A 424 -8.63 13.39 -0.74
C ALA A 424 -9.21 13.19 -2.15
N ARG A 425 -8.35 13.12 -3.19
CA ARG A 425 -8.77 12.83 -4.56
C ARG A 425 -9.41 11.45 -4.70
N ASP A 426 -8.85 10.43 -4.07
CA ASP A 426 -9.50 9.11 -4.05
C ASP A 426 -10.91 9.20 -3.47
N CYS A 427 -11.11 9.97 -2.39
CA CYS A 427 -12.42 10.12 -1.77
C CYS A 427 -13.42 10.85 -2.66
N VAL A 428 -12.95 11.82 -3.44
CA VAL A 428 -13.75 12.48 -4.49
C VAL A 428 -14.19 11.46 -5.54
N ASP A 429 -13.26 10.65 -6.04
CA ASP A 429 -13.52 9.61 -7.04
C ASP A 429 -14.47 8.53 -6.51
N ILE A 430 -14.24 8.06 -5.28
CA ILE A 430 -15.04 7.01 -4.61
C ILE A 430 -16.48 7.49 -4.41
N LEU A 431 -16.64 8.73 -3.92
CA LEU A 431 -17.96 9.32 -3.70
C LEU A 431 -18.57 9.91 -4.97
N GLN A 432 -17.87 9.81 -6.10
CA GLN A 432 -18.30 10.31 -7.41
C GLN A 432 -18.70 11.80 -7.38
N VAL A 433 -18.00 12.59 -6.55
CA VAL A 433 -18.23 14.03 -6.45
C VAL A 433 -17.64 14.68 -7.70
N LYS A 434 -18.46 15.41 -8.47
CA LYS A 434 -17.99 16.10 -9.68
C LYS A 434 -17.07 17.26 -9.31
N ASP A 435 -16.09 17.57 -10.16
CA ASP A 435 -15.10 18.64 -9.90
C ASP A 435 -15.77 20.01 -9.60
N CYS A 436 -16.81 20.37 -10.34
CA CYS A 436 -17.57 21.60 -10.11
C CYS A 436 -18.28 21.61 -8.74
N GLN A 437 -18.78 20.47 -8.29
CA GLN A 437 -19.41 20.32 -6.97
C GLN A 437 -18.35 20.36 -5.86
N LEU A 438 -17.17 19.76 -6.09
CA LEU A 438 -16.08 19.80 -5.12
C LEU A 438 -15.61 21.23 -4.86
N GLY A 439 -15.47 22.06 -5.90
CA GLY A 439 -15.14 23.47 -5.77
C GLY A 439 -16.11 24.25 -4.88
N GLU A 440 -17.42 24.01 -5.05
CA GLU A 440 -18.45 24.60 -4.18
C GLU A 440 -18.35 24.10 -2.73
N ILE A 441 -18.21 22.79 -2.53
CA ILE A 441 -18.09 22.19 -1.19
C ILE A 441 -16.89 22.76 -0.44
N VAL A 442 -15.73 22.88 -1.11
CA VAL A 442 -14.52 23.43 -0.50
C VAL A 442 -14.67 24.92 -0.19
N ARG A 443 -15.32 25.69 -1.06
CA ARG A 443 -15.57 27.13 -0.87
C ARG A 443 -16.51 27.41 0.29
N GLU A 444 -17.58 26.63 0.44
CA GLU A 444 -18.57 26.79 1.52
C GLU A 444 -18.12 26.15 2.83
N GLY A 445 -17.14 25.24 2.77
CA GLY A 445 -16.58 24.53 3.91
C GLY A 445 -17.04 23.08 3.95
N LEU A 446 -16.10 22.18 4.25
CA LEU A 446 -16.32 20.72 4.25
C LEU A 446 -17.42 20.27 5.22
N LEU A 447 -17.71 21.05 6.27
CA LEU A 447 -18.77 20.73 7.23
C LEU A 447 -20.14 21.29 6.84
N ALA A 448 -20.22 22.22 5.89
CA ALA A 448 -21.46 22.91 5.55
C ALA A 448 -22.44 21.97 4.81
N ARG A 449 -21.93 21.18 3.85
CA ARG A 449 -22.74 20.28 3.03
C ARG A 449 -22.60 18.80 3.45
N PRO A 450 -23.67 17.98 3.30
CA PRO A 450 -23.61 16.55 3.63
C PRO A 450 -22.54 15.80 2.82
N GLU A 451 -22.36 16.15 1.55
CA GLU A 451 -21.33 15.58 0.67
C GLU A 451 -19.92 15.86 1.22
N GLY A 452 -19.68 17.09 1.70
CA GLY A 452 -18.42 17.46 2.35
C GLY A 452 -18.16 16.65 3.62
N ARG A 453 -19.19 16.44 4.45
CA ARG A 453 -19.07 15.62 5.67
C ARG A 453 -18.72 14.17 5.32
N CYS A 454 -19.29 13.62 4.25
CA CYS A 454 -18.93 12.29 3.78
C CYS A 454 -17.52 12.21 3.16
N LEU A 455 -17.06 13.26 2.46
CA LEU A 455 -15.67 13.34 1.99
C LEU A 455 -14.68 13.29 3.16
N VAL A 456 -14.95 14.05 4.23
CA VAL A 456 -14.14 14.03 5.46
C VAL A 456 -14.16 12.63 6.11
N ARG A 457 -15.33 12.00 6.22
CA ARG A 457 -15.43 10.63 6.74
C ARG A 457 -14.59 9.65 5.91
N CYS A 458 -14.69 9.71 4.58
CA CYS A 458 -13.89 8.87 3.70
C CYS A 458 -12.39 9.08 3.94
N PHE A 459 -11.96 10.35 4.01
CA PHE A 459 -10.58 10.72 4.25
C PHE A 459 -10.06 10.12 5.56
N LEU A 460 -10.78 10.35 6.67
CA LEU A 460 -10.40 9.84 7.99
C LEU A 460 -10.31 8.30 8.03
N ILE A 461 -11.22 7.60 7.33
CA ILE A 461 -11.16 6.13 7.23
C ILE A 461 -9.92 5.71 6.45
N ARG A 462 -9.67 6.28 5.26
CA ARG A 462 -8.53 5.91 4.41
C ARG A 462 -7.17 6.24 5.05
N GLU A 463 -7.14 7.22 5.94
CA GLU A 463 -5.95 7.62 6.71
C GLU A 463 -5.71 6.76 7.97
N LYS A 464 -6.56 5.77 8.31
CA LYS A 464 -6.64 5.17 9.67
C LYS A 464 -6.71 6.18 10.80
N LEU A 465 -7.31 7.32 10.54
CA LEU A 465 -7.62 8.26 11.60
C LEU A 465 -8.98 7.93 12.21
N TYR A 466 -9.84 7.17 11.53
CA TYR A 466 -11.15 6.78 12.05
C TYR A 466 -11.58 5.37 11.60
N SER A 467 -12.36 4.70 12.44
CA SER A 467 -13.14 3.52 12.09
C SER A 467 -14.46 3.52 12.87
N GLU A 468 -15.46 2.80 12.37
CA GLU A 468 -16.74 2.71 13.07
C GLU A 468 -16.67 1.84 14.35
N ALA A 469 -15.75 0.87 14.38
CA ALA A 469 -15.60 -0.04 15.50
C ALA A 469 -14.79 0.56 16.66
N ILE A 470 -13.72 1.29 16.34
CA ILE A 470 -12.75 1.78 17.34
C ILE A 470 -12.90 3.30 17.56
N GLY A 471 -13.60 4.01 16.67
CA GLY A 471 -13.62 5.47 16.65
C GLY A 471 -12.33 6.03 16.06
N VAL A 472 -11.86 7.17 16.57
CA VAL A 472 -10.61 7.79 16.10
C VAL A 472 -9.37 7.15 16.70
N ASP A 473 -8.37 6.93 15.85
CA ASP A 473 -7.02 6.62 16.29
C ASP A 473 -6.35 7.89 16.83
N TRP A 474 -6.52 8.12 18.13
CA TRP A 474 -5.99 9.29 18.83
C TRP A 474 -4.47 9.45 18.66
N PHE A 475 -3.73 8.34 18.60
CA PHE A 475 -2.27 8.39 18.50
C PHE A 475 -1.89 8.98 17.15
N ARG A 476 -2.49 8.50 16.06
CA ARG A 476 -2.24 9.05 14.72
C ARG A 476 -2.75 10.48 14.58
N ALA A 477 -3.94 10.79 15.11
CA ALA A 477 -4.50 12.14 15.03
C ALA A 477 -3.60 13.20 15.70
N VAL A 478 -3.02 12.89 16.86
CA VAL A 478 -2.06 13.77 17.55
C VAL A 478 -0.74 13.88 16.76
N MET A 479 -0.30 12.80 16.11
CA MET A 479 0.91 12.84 15.28
C MET A 479 0.74 13.75 14.06
N GLU A 480 -0.43 13.74 13.42
CA GLU A 480 -0.75 14.58 12.25
C GLU A 480 -0.97 16.05 12.62
N SER A 481 -1.46 16.34 13.82
CA SER A 481 -1.78 17.72 14.25
C SER A 481 -0.55 18.57 14.55
N ASN A 482 0.62 17.95 14.75
CA ASN A 482 1.84 18.56 15.28
C ASN A 482 1.62 19.37 16.57
N GLN A 483 0.58 19.05 17.36
CA GLN A 483 0.21 19.80 18.55
C GLN A 483 0.33 18.96 19.83
N ALA A 484 0.97 19.60 20.81
CA ALA A 484 1.05 19.33 22.25
C ALA A 484 2.18 18.42 22.78
N ARG A 485 2.89 18.98 23.77
CA ARG A 485 3.92 18.36 24.62
C ARG A 485 3.33 17.35 25.63
N ASP A 486 2.02 17.38 25.90
CA ASP A 486 1.33 16.46 26.81
C ASP A 486 0.27 15.63 26.06
N HIS A 487 0.63 14.38 25.78
CA HIS A 487 -0.25 13.42 25.10
C HIS A 487 -1.40 12.91 25.98
N ARG A 488 -1.31 13.02 27.30
CA ARG A 488 -2.33 12.51 28.21
C ARG A 488 -3.54 13.43 28.24
N GLU A 489 -3.30 14.72 28.43
CA GLU A 489 -4.36 15.72 28.51
C GLU A 489 -5.13 15.86 27.19
N VAL A 490 -4.42 15.90 26.05
CA VAL A 490 -5.05 15.95 24.72
C VAL A 490 -5.88 14.70 24.45
N ARG A 491 -5.38 13.52 24.86
CA ARG A 491 -6.10 12.25 24.71
C ARG A 491 -7.37 12.21 25.55
N GLU A 492 -7.33 12.69 26.78
CA GLU A 492 -8.50 12.76 27.67
C GLU A 492 -9.55 13.73 27.13
N ARG A 493 -9.12 14.92 26.70
CA ARG A 493 -10.01 15.90 26.04
C ARG A 493 -10.65 15.34 24.77
N ALA A 494 -9.86 14.71 23.90
CA ALA A 494 -10.37 14.10 22.66
C ALA A 494 -11.37 12.97 22.94
N ARG A 495 -11.10 12.11 23.93
CA ARG A 495 -12.03 11.04 24.35
C ARG A 495 -13.36 11.58 24.83
N SER A 496 -13.32 12.60 25.70
CA SER A 496 -14.54 13.26 26.21
C SER A 496 -15.35 13.90 25.08
N CYS A 497 -14.67 14.58 24.15
CA CYS A 497 -15.29 15.16 22.95
C CYS A 497 -15.96 14.12 22.06
N VAL A 498 -15.27 13.02 21.74
CA VAL A 498 -15.82 11.93 20.91
C VAL A 498 -17.05 11.29 21.58
N ALA A 499 -16.97 10.99 22.88
CA ALA A 499 -18.08 10.40 23.63
C ALA A 499 -19.31 11.31 23.71
N ARG A 500 -19.11 12.64 23.72
CA ARG A 500 -20.19 13.61 23.61
C ARG A 500 -20.84 13.56 22.22
N LEU A 501 -20.04 13.68 21.15
CA LEU A 501 -20.57 13.70 19.77
C LEU A 501 -21.28 12.40 19.38
N GLN A 502 -20.81 11.25 19.87
CA GLN A 502 -21.46 9.94 19.64
C GLN A 502 -22.88 9.86 20.22
N ARG A 503 -23.20 10.65 21.25
CA ARG A 503 -24.56 10.73 21.83
C ARG A 503 -25.46 11.71 21.07
N GLU A 504 -24.87 12.72 20.43
CA GLU A 504 -25.60 13.79 19.75
C GLU A 504 -26.00 13.42 18.32
N PHE A 505 -25.20 12.61 17.61
CA PHE A 505 -25.38 12.36 16.18
C PHE A 505 -25.48 10.87 15.83
N SER A 506 -26.49 10.50 15.05
CA SER A 506 -26.65 9.16 14.46
C SER A 506 -26.13 9.05 13.02
N ASP A 507 -26.06 10.18 12.29
CA ASP A 507 -25.49 10.20 10.94
C ASP A 507 -23.97 10.00 10.97
N ARG A 508 -23.52 8.96 10.27
CA ARG A 508 -22.13 8.52 10.32
C ARG A 508 -21.17 9.53 9.69
N CYS A 509 -21.58 10.18 8.59
CA CYS A 509 -20.76 11.19 7.93
C CYS A 509 -20.58 12.43 8.81
N THR A 510 -21.67 12.93 9.39
CA THR A 510 -21.65 14.08 10.29
C THR A 510 -20.86 13.77 11.54
N LEU A 511 -21.08 12.62 12.18
CA LEU A 511 -20.34 12.22 13.36
C LEU A 511 -18.82 12.20 13.10
N ALA A 512 -18.37 11.50 12.05
CA ALA A 512 -16.94 11.42 11.73
C ALA A 512 -16.33 12.79 11.39
N ALA A 513 -17.06 13.62 10.63
CA ALA A 513 -16.58 14.95 10.24
C ALA A 513 -16.46 15.90 11.44
N ARG A 514 -17.46 15.92 12.32
CA ARG A 514 -17.48 16.73 13.55
C ARG A 514 -16.39 16.27 14.52
N ILE A 515 -16.19 14.95 14.65
CA ILE A 515 -15.08 14.41 15.44
C ILE A 515 -13.73 14.93 14.92
N GLY A 516 -13.51 14.89 13.60
CA GLY A 516 -12.29 15.39 12.99
C GLY A 516 -12.08 16.90 13.19
N ALA A 517 -13.16 17.69 13.17
CA ALA A 517 -13.09 19.14 13.30
C ALA A 517 -12.97 19.63 14.75
N GLU A 518 -13.66 19.00 15.69
CA GLU A 518 -13.79 19.50 17.07
C GLU A 518 -12.80 18.86 18.06
N CYS A 519 -12.44 17.59 17.86
CA CYS A 519 -11.82 16.81 18.94
C CYS A 519 -10.27 16.76 18.91
N PHE A 520 -9.62 17.21 17.82
CA PHE A 520 -8.16 17.05 17.61
C PHE A 520 -7.40 18.35 17.34
N GLY A 521 -8.06 19.50 17.54
CA GLY A 521 -7.47 20.83 17.42
C GLY A 521 -7.35 21.36 15.99
N GLU A 522 -7.03 22.63 15.88
CA GLU A 522 -7.03 23.38 14.61
C GLU A 522 -5.96 22.88 13.63
N GLY A 523 -4.81 22.42 14.13
CA GLY A 523 -3.73 21.88 13.30
C GLY A 523 -4.15 20.64 12.52
N PHE A 524 -4.87 19.73 13.17
CA PHE A 524 -5.40 18.52 12.54
C PHE A 524 -6.45 18.86 11.47
N TRP A 525 -7.37 19.77 11.77
CA TRP A 525 -8.40 20.18 10.82
C TRP A 525 -7.81 20.85 9.57
N LYS A 526 -6.74 21.66 9.74
CA LYS A 526 -6.01 22.29 8.62
C LYS A 526 -5.40 21.26 7.66
N VAL A 527 -4.94 20.11 8.14
CA VAL A 527 -4.44 19.03 7.27
C VAL A 527 -5.57 18.51 6.39
N ILE A 528 -6.74 18.25 6.96
CA ILE A 528 -7.92 17.77 6.22
C ILE A 528 -8.35 18.81 5.19
N GLU A 529 -8.55 20.06 5.59
CA GLU A 529 -8.96 21.12 4.66
C GLU A 529 -7.93 21.36 3.54
N GLY A 530 -6.65 21.46 3.90
CA GLY A 530 -5.57 21.68 2.94
C GLY A 530 -5.46 20.58 1.89
N SER A 531 -5.83 19.34 2.28
CA SER A 531 -5.87 18.19 1.37
C SER A 531 -6.93 18.37 0.29
N PHE A 532 -8.16 18.76 0.65
CA PHE A 532 -9.23 18.98 -0.33
C PHE A 532 -9.04 20.27 -1.14
N LYS A 533 -8.55 21.35 -0.53
CA LYS A 533 -8.16 22.59 -1.25
C LYS A 533 -7.08 22.34 -2.30
N GLY A 534 -6.12 21.47 -1.99
CA GLY A 534 -5.08 21.06 -2.93
C GLY A 534 -5.60 20.26 -4.12
N VAL A 535 -6.73 19.56 -3.99
CA VAL A 535 -7.35 18.81 -5.10
C VAL A 535 -8.01 19.76 -6.10
N THR A 536 -8.64 20.84 -5.63
CA THR A 536 -9.35 21.83 -6.46
C THR A 536 -8.45 22.85 -7.16
N SER A 537 -7.16 22.86 -6.84
CA SER A 537 -6.18 23.86 -7.32
C SER A 537 -5.47 23.44 -8.63
N TYR A 538 -5.97 22.39 -9.31
CA TYR A 538 -5.39 21.83 -10.54
C TYR A 538 -6.37 21.87 -11.71
#